data_AF-A0A8T5QHQ4-F1
#
_entry.id   AF-A0A8T5QHQ4-F1
#
_cell.length_a   1.000
_cell.length_b   1.000
_cell.length_c   1.000
_cell.angle_alpha   90.00
_cell.angle_beta   90.00
_cell.angle_gamma   90.00
#
_symmetry.space_group_name_H-M   'P 1'
#
loop_
_entity.id
_entity.type
_entity.pdbx_description
1 polymer ?
#
loop_
_entity_poly.entity_id
_entity_poly.type
_entity_poly.pdbx_seq_one_letter_code
_entity_poly.pdbx_strand_id
1 'polypeptide(L)'
;MKAWNLLLILSLLISLLFISSCGKGAECSGSSECATGNSCILGRCKEGECVNTIKPDCCGNAKCEADAGENKCTCDQDCGKCEGKAKYTIETSRGPKEIDAKHATYLCKNSQCIVGVDPASVTAPSFTSDTTIRGGFEAEIVTTLNQPFDTSKDKINIRLKLKNINENVVDGVSFTLLQVVSGNELIGEKEIDNKLSSVGDVFVEEITISPAQSIVETEKNLDFNFDYEYTAVERGEPVTRRATIKNRVSNMIIIVP
;
A
#
# COMPACT_ATOMS: atom_id res chain seq x y z
N MET A 1 59.22 -67.17 -5.87
CA MET A 1 59.43 -65.70 -5.87
C MET A 1 60.82 -65.42 -5.30
N LYS A 2 61.65 -64.63 -5.98
CA LYS A 2 62.98 -64.26 -5.47
C LYS A 2 62.80 -63.36 -4.24
N ALA A 3 63.60 -63.53 -3.20
CA ALA A 3 63.53 -62.77 -1.94
C ALA A 3 63.46 -61.24 -2.16
N TRP A 4 64.06 -60.74 -3.24
CA TRP A 4 64.02 -59.35 -3.68
C TRP A 4 62.60 -58.82 -4.01
N ASN A 5 61.74 -59.65 -4.62
CA ASN A 5 60.37 -59.26 -4.94
C ASN A 5 59.50 -59.20 -3.68
N LEU A 6 59.79 -60.03 -2.69
CA LEU A 6 59.10 -59.98 -1.40
C LEU A 6 59.46 -58.69 -0.64
N LEU A 7 60.71 -58.25 -0.75
CA LEU A 7 61.23 -57.04 -0.10
C LEU A 7 60.68 -55.76 -0.75
N LEU A 8 60.50 -55.75 -2.09
CA LEU A 8 59.82 -54.65 -2.80
C LEU A 8 58.33 -54.56 -2.48
N ILE A 9 57.63 -55.70 -2.41
CA ILE A 9 56.20 -55.74 -2.03
C ILE A 9 56.01 -55.28 -0.58
N LEU A 10 56.90 -55.69 0.34
CA LEU A 10 56.87 -55.26 1.74
C LEU A 10 57.15 -53.75 1.88
N SER A 11 58.11 -53.22 1.11
CA SER A 11 58.41 -51.78 1.06
C SER A 11 57.23 -50.96 0.52
N LEU A 12 56.54 -51.46 -0.52
CA LEU A 12 55.34 -50.82 -1.08
C LEU A 12 54.15 -50.84 -0.08
N LEU A 13 53.95 -51.96 0.62
CA LEU A 13 52.93 -52.08 1.67
C LEU A 13 53.20 -51.15 2.86
N ILE A 14 54.47 -51.01 3.28
CA ILE A 14 54.87 -50.09 4.35
C ILE A 14 54.68 -48.64 3.91
N SER A 15 55.00 -48.28 2.66
CA SER A 15 54.77 -46.92 2.16
C SER A 15 53.28 -46.59 1.99
N LEU A 16 52.42 -47.55 1.65
CA LEU A 16 50.96 -47.38 1.65
C LEU A 16 50.37 -47.16 3.06
N LEU A 17 50.99 -47.71 4.11
CA LEU A 17 50.59 -47.48 5.51
C LEU A 17 50.90 -46.06 6.00
N PHE A 18 51.86 -45.35 5.40
CA PHE A 18 52.15 -43.96 5.75
C PHE A 18 51.23 -42.94 5.09
N ILE A 19 50.53 -43.30 4.01
CA ILE A 19 49.62 -42.38 3.29
C ILE A 19 48.21 -42.39 3.92
N SER A 20 47.82 -43.45 4.65
CA SER A 20 46.53 -43.54 5.35
C SER A 20 46.48 -42.77 6.68
N SER A 21 47.59 -42.18 7.14
CA SER A 21 47.67 -41.41 8.40
C SER A 21 47.64 -39.89 8.22
N CYS A 22 47.32 -39.37 7.03
CA CYS A 22 46.81 -38.00 6.91
C CYS A 22 45.38 -37.96 7.47
N GLY A 23 45.24 -38.19 8.78
CA GLY A 23 44.03 -37.84 9.51
C GLY A 23 43.76 -36.37 9.24
N LYS A 24 42.51 -36.03 8.88
CA LYS A 24 42.08 -34.64 8.76
C LYS A 24 42.52 -33.94 10.05
N GLY A 25 43.55 -33.10 9.95
CA GLY A 25 44.00 -32.31 11.09
C GLY A 25 42.81 -31.52 11.61
N ALA A 26 42.72 -31.36 12.93
CA ALA A 26 41.69 -30.52 13.52
C ALA A 26 41.68 -29.15 12.82
N GLU A 27 40.52 -28.77 12.29
CA GLU A 27 40.26 -27.48 11.66
C GLU A 27 40.44 -26.34 12.66
N CYS A 28 40.10 -26.59 13.93
CA CYS A 28 40.17 -25.61 14.99
C CYS A 28 40.77 -26.18 16.28
N SER A 29 41.43 -25.31 17.04
CA SER A 29 41.93 -25.58 18.39
C SER A 29 41.08 -24.91 19.48
N GLY A 30 40.29 -23.90 19.13
CA GLY A 30 39.40 -23.19 20.04
C GLY A 30 38.31 -22.40 19.33
N SER A 31 37.22 -22.06 20.04
CA SER A 31 36.04 -21.40 19.45
C SER A 31 36.31 -20.01 18.86
N SER A 32 37.37 -19.32 19.29
CA SER A 32 37.77 -18.04 18.70
C SER A 32 38.21 -18.14 17.25
N GLU A 33 38.71 -19.32 16.83
CA GLU A 33 39.11 -19.60 15.44
C GLU A 33 37.89 -19.87 14.53
N CYS A 34 36.74 -20.20 15.12
CA CYS A 34 35.48 -20.44 14.40
C CYS A 34 34.61 -19.17 14.27
N ALA A 35 35.16 -17.98 14.50
CA ALA A 35 34.40 -16.73 14.38
C ALA A 35 34.00 -16.48 12.91
N THR A 36 32.69 -16.42 12.65
CA THR A 36 32.13 -16.31 11.29
C THR A 36 32.04 -14.87 10.78
N GLY A 37 32.36 -13.88 11.62
CA GLY A 37 32.11 -12.45 11.33
C GLY A 37 30.64 -12.04 11.39
N ASN A 38 29.72 -12.99 11.56
CA ASN A 38 28.29 -12.76 11.71
C ASN A 38 27.87 -12.95 13.17
N SER A 39 27.37 -11.88 13.80
CA SER A 39 26.95 -11.90 15.22
C SER A 39 25.80 -12.86 15.52
N CYS A 40 25.07 -13.30 14.50
CA CYS A 40 23.95 -14.23 14.62
C CYS A 40 24.34 -15.70 14.41
N ILE A 41 25.61 -15.99 14.10
CA ILE A 41 26.11 -17.35 13.95
C ILE A 41 27.20 -17.59 15.00
N LEU A 42 26.88 -18.43 15.99
CA LEU A 42 27.82 -18.82 17.03
C LEU A 42 28.66 -20.01 16.56
N GLY A 43 29.88 -19.73 16.09
CA GLY A 43 30.88 -20.77 15.82
C GLY A 43 31.50 -21.31 17.10
N ARG A 44 31.55 -22.64 17.22
CA ARG A 44 32.21 -23.34 18.34
C ARG A 44 33.10 -24.44 17.80
N CYS A 45 34.28 -24.58 18.38
CA CYS A 45 35.14 -25.72 18.06
C CYS A 45 34.68 -26.96 18.83
N LYS A 46 34.22 -27.99 18.12
CA LYS A 46 33.76 -29.26 18.71
C LYS A 46 34.51 -30.40 18.04
N GLU A 47 35.28 -31.16 18.82
CA GLU A 47 36.07 -32.31 18.34
C GLU A 47 37.05 -31.95 17.20
N GLY A 48 37.55 -30.71 17.19
CA GLY A 48 38.45 -30.21 16.17
C GLY A 48 37.76 -29.74 14.88
N GLU A 49 36.43 -29.69 14.83
CA GLU A 49 35.65 -29.15 13.72
C GLU A 49 34.91 -27.88 14.15
N CYS A 50 34.82 -26.87 13.26
CA CYS A 50 34.04 -25.68 13.53
C CYS A 50 32.54 -25.95 13.30
N VAL A 51 31.78 -26.00 14.38
CA VAL A 51 30.31 -26.17 14.34
C VAL A 51 29.65 -24.81 14.53
N ASN A 52 28.86 -24.41 13.53
CA ASN A 52 28.09 -23.17 13.54
C ASN A 52 26.67 -23.41 14.08
N THR A 53 26.29 -22.67 15.12
CA THR A 53 24.92 -22.66 15.66
C THR A 53 24.26 -21.32 15.38
N ILE A 54 23.10 -21.35 14.72
CA ILE A 54 22.28 -20.17 14.43
C ILE A 54 21.68 -19.67 15.74
N LYS A 55 21.87 -18.38 16.04
CA LYS A 55 21.23 -17.71 17.18
C LYS A 55 19.80 -17.32 16.78
N PRO A 56 18.78 -17.70 17.56
CA PRO A 56 17.40 -17.27 17.30
C PRO A 56 17.22 -15.78 17.62
N ASP A 57 16.21 -15.16 17.00
CA ASP A 57 15.84 -13.74 17.16
C ASP A 57 17.05 -12.84 16.86
N CYS A 58 17.58 -12.99 15.65
CA CYS A 58 18.82 -12.33 15.25
C CYS A 58 18.89 -12.17 13.74
N CYS A 59 18.80 -10.93 13.28
CA CYS A 59 18.86 -10.61 11.87
C CYS A 59 20.25 -10.82 11.24
N GLY A 60 20.27 -11.53 10.11
CA GLY A 60 21.46 -11.99 9.39
C GLY A 60 21.72 -13.49 9.58
N ASN A 61 20.82 -14.24 10.21
CA ASN A 61 20.96 -15.67 10.46
C ASN A 61 20.44 -16.55 9.31
N ALA A 62 20.02 -15.92 8.21
CA ALA A 62 19.42 -16.48 7.00
C ALA A 62 18.05 -17.14 7.20
N LYS A 63 17.35 -16.85 8.30
CA LYS A 63 16.03 -17.38 8.62
C LYS A 63 15.13 -16.26 9.14
N CYS A 64 14.05 -15.98 8.42
CA CYS A 64 13.04 -15.02 8.89
C CYS A 64 12.18 -15.62 10.01
N GLU A 65 12.34 -15.14 11.23
CA GLU A 65 11.67 -15.67 12.43
C GLU A 65 10.44 -14.84 12.81
N ALA A 66 9.33 -15.07 12.11
CA ALA A 66 8.08 -14.34 12.34
C ALA A 66 7.57 -14.40 13.79
N ASP A 67 7.79 -15.52 14.50
CA ASP A 67 7.41 -15.69 15.91
C ASP A 67 8.19 -14.76 16.87
N ALA A 68 9.38 -14.28 16.44
CA ALA A 68 10.18 -13.29 17.15
C ALA A 68 9.85 -11.84 16.71
N GLY A 69 8.91 -11.66 15.78
CA GLY A 69 8.55 -10.35 15.23
C GLY A 69 9.43 -9.88 14.06
N GLU A 70 10.30 -10.75 13.54
CA GLU A 70 11.06 -10.45 12.33
C GLU A 70 10.14 -10.41 11.10
N ASN A 71 10.35 -9.41 10.26
CA ASN A 71 9.66 -9.27 8.99
C ASN A 71 10.49 -8.42 8.03
N LYS A 72 9.97 -8.20 6.82
CA LYS A 72 10.67 -7.46 5.76
C LYS A 72 11.06 -6.01 6.09
N CYS A 73 10.51 -5.45 7.17
CA CYS A 73 10.79 -4.10 7.65
C CYS A 73 11.71 -4.06 8.87
N THR A 74 11.82 -5.17 9.62
CA THR A 74 12.65 -5.25 10.83
C THR A 74 13.92 -6.06 10.60
N CYS A 75 13.91 -6.98 9.65
CA CYS A 75 15.07 -7.79 9.25
C CYS A 75 15.07 -8.09 7.74
N ASP A 76 15.55 -7.14 6.93
CA ASP A 76 15.59 -7.28 5.48
C ASP A 76 16.63 -8.31 4.98
N GLN A 77 17.66 -8.58 5.77
CA GLN A 77 18.70 -9.56 5.46
C GLN A 77 18.14 -10.98 5.37
N ASP A 78 17.23 -11.34 6.30
CA ASP A 78 16.68 -12.69 6.38
C ASP A 78 15.28 -12.80 5.78
N CYS A 79 14.44 -11.77 5.96
CA CYS A 79 13.06 -11.75 5.45
C CYS A 79 12.95 -11.19 4.02
N GLY A 80 14.03 -10.62 3.49
CA GLY A 80 14.01 -9.83 2.26
C GLY A 80 13.47 -8.42 2.49
N LYS A 81 13.66 -7.55 1.51
CA LYS A 81 13.26 -6.14 1.61
C LYS A 81 11.77 -5.92 1.36
N CYS A 82 11.18 -5.00 2.10
CA CYS A 82 9.84 -4.47 1.83
C CYS A 82 9.94 -3.26 0.87
N GLU A 83 10.35 -3.53 -0.36
CA GLU A 83 10.48 -2.50 -1.40
C GLU A 83 10.00 -3.04 -2.75
N GLY A 84 9.84 -2.13 -3.71
CA GLY A 84 9.41 -2.45 -5.06
C GLY A 84 7.90 -2.31 -5.29
N LYS A 85 7.47 -2.62 -6.52
CA LYS A 85 6.07 -2.51 -6.92
C LYS A 85 5.24 -3.63 -6.29
N ALA A 86 4.04 -3.28 -5.84
CA ALA A 86 3.05 -4.28 -5.45
C ALA A 86 2.70 -5.13 -6.68
N LYS A 87 2.33 -6.39 -6.47
CA LYS A 87 1.99 -7.30 -7.57
C LYS A 87 0.58 -7.81 -7.42
N TYR A 88 -0.09 -8.04 -8.55
CA TYR A 88 -1.43 -8.62 -8.57
C TYR A 88 -1.62 -9.54 -9.76
N THR A 89 -2.58 -10.46 -9.62
CA THR A 89 -2.88 -11.46 -10.65
C THR A 89 -4.03 -10.99 -11.51
N ILE A 90 -3.86 -11.07 -12.83
CA ILE A 90 -4.93 -10.87 -13.81
C ILE A 90 -5.23 -12.18 -14.52
N GLU A 91 -6.51 -12.44 -14.79
CA GLU A 91 -6.93 -13.58 -15.61
C GLU A 91 -6.74 -13.26 -17.09
N THR A 92 -6.04 -14.15 -17.81
CA THR A 92 -5.83 -14.03 -19.26
C THR A 92 -6.34 -15.28 -19.97
N SER A 93 -6.45 -15.22 -21.31
CA SER A 93 -6.80 -16.41 -22.11
C SER A 93 -5.82 -17.58 -21.98
N ARG A 94 -4.63 -17.36 -21.41
CA ARG A 94 -3.59 -18.38 -21.15
C ARG A 94 -3.49 -18.76 -19.67
N GLY A 95 -4.40 -18.28 -18.82
CA GLY A 95 -4.39 -18.48 -17.37
C GLY A 95 -3.98 -17.23 -16.58
N PRO A 96 -3.84 -17.35 -15.24
CA PRO A 96 -3.48 -16.25 -14.37
C PRO A 96 -2.07 -15.75 -14.65
N LYS A 97 -1.89 -14.43 -14.69
CA LYS A 97 -0.60 -13.77 -14.87
C LYS A 97 -0.38 -12.73 -13.78
N GLU A 98 0.77 -12.82 -13.11
CA GLU A 98 1.21 -11.78 -12.16
C GLU A 98 1.76 -10.57 -12.92
N ILE A 99 1.33 -9.37 -12.53
CA ILE A 99 1.79 -8.10 -13.07
C ILE A 99 2.14 -7.13 -11.94
N ASP A 100 3.12 -6.27 -12.21
CA ASP A 100 3.50 -5.19 -11.30
C ASP A 100 2.49 -4.05 -11.39
N ALA A 101 2.09 -3.55 -10.22
CA ALA A 101 1.33 -2.31 -10.08
C ALA A 101 2.16 -1.13 -10.53
N LYS A 102 1.50 -0.15 -11.15
CA LYS A 102 2.13 1.06 -11.62
C LYS A 102 2.40 2.03 -10.47
N HIS A 103 1.47 2.12 -9.53
CA HIS A 103 1.44 3.12 -8.47
C HIS A 103 1.57 2.52 -7.07
N ALA A 104 0.96 1.35 -6.83
CA ALA A 104 1.09 0.67 -5.54
C ALA A 104 2.51 0.09 -5.33
N THR A 105 3.06 0.30 -4.13
CA THR A 105 4.40 -0.13 -3.71
C THR A 105 4.36 -0.79 -2.33
N TYR A 106 5.33 -1.67 -2.06
CA TYR A 106 5.56 -2.16 -0.71
C TYR A 106 6.31 -1.12 0.11
N LEU A 107 5.80 -0.82 1.30
CA LEU A 107 6.29 0.22 2.19
C LEU A 107 6.34 -0.29 3.62
N CYS A 108 7.37 0.12 4.36
CA CYS A 108 7.43 -0.11 5.80
C CYS A 108 6.72 0.99 6.56
N LYS A 109 5.64 0.64 7.26
CA LYS A 109 4.91 1.54 8.16
C LYS A 109 4.72 0.83 9.50
N ASN A 110 5.18 1.47 10.58
CA ASN A 110 5.09 0.91 11.94
C ASN A 110 5.64 -0.53 12.05
N SER A 111 6.82 -0.79 11.45
CA SER A 111 7.46 -2.11 11.41
C SER A 111 6.64 -3.20 10.70
N GLN A 112 5.66 -2.83 9.88
CA GLN A 112 4.88 -3.75 9.05
C GLN A 112 5.09 -3.42 7.56
N CYS A 113 5.18 -4.47 6.75
CA CYS A 113 5.25 -4.34 5.31
C CYS A 113 3.84 -4.26 4.74
N ILE A 114 3.45 -3.06 4.32
CA ILE A 114 2.11 -2.78 3.77
C ILE A 114 2.20 -2.41 2.30
N VAL A 115 1.07 -2.52 1.60
CA VAL A 115 0.91 -1.92 0.27
C VAL A 115 0.42 -0.49 0.48
N GLY A 116 0.97 0.45 -0.28
CA GLY A 116 0.53 1.84 -0.28
C GLY A 116 1.16 2.65 -1.40
N VAL A 117 0.97 3.96 -1.35
CA VAL A 117 1.48 4.89 -2.38
C VAL A 117 2.74 5.60 -1.90
N ASP A 118 3.79 5.59 -2.71
CA ASP A 118 5.00 6.39 -2.48
C ASP A 118 4.65 7.89 -2.43
N PRO A 119 4.87 8.58 -1.30
CA PRO A 119 4.55 10.00 -1.14
C PRO A 119 5.19 10.92 -2.19
N ALA A 120 6.37 10.56 -2.71
CA ALA A 120 7.05 11.35 -3.73
C ALA A 120 6.34 11.34 -5.09
N SER A 121 5.46 10.36 -5.31
CA SER A 121 4.67 10.21 -6.55
C SER A 121 3.27 10.82 -6.47
N VAL A 122 2.86 11.27 -5.28
CA VAL A 122 1.50 11.79 -5.04
C VAL A 122 1.40 13.24 -5.50
N THR A 123 0.34 13.54 -6.26
CA THR A 123 -0.06 14.90 -6.63
C THR A 123 -1.48 15.15 -6.14
N ALA A 124 -1.87 16.41 -5.91
CA ALA A 124 -3.20 16.77 -5.43
C ALA A 124 -3.94 17.69 -6.43
N PRO A 125 -4.42 17.16 -7.58
CA PRO A 125 -5.18 17.96 -8.53
C PRO A 125 -6.50 18.48 -7.93
N SER A 126 -6.88 19.68 -8.34
CA SER A 126 -8.20 20.27 -8.05
C SER A 126 -9.05 20.31 -9.32
N PHE A 127 -10.27 19.81 -9.22
CA PHE A 127 -11.26 19.77 -10.28
C PHE A 127 -12.36 20.79 -9.95
N THR A 128 -12.57 21.76 -10.83
CA THR A 128 -13.58 22.81 -10.65
C THR A 128 -14.73 22.57 -11.61
N SER A 129 -15.95 22.70 -11.11
CA SER A 129 -17.17 22.64 -11.90
C SER A 129 -18.13 23.72 -11.45
N ASP A 130 -18.73 24.39 -12.42
CA ASP A 130 -19.84 25.29 -12.20
C ASP A 130 -21.15 24.56 -12.48
N THR A 131 -22.14 24.76 -11.61
CA THR A 131 -23.46 24.19 -11.77
C THR A 131 -24.52 25.28 -11.63
N THR A 132 -25.47 25.28 -12.56
CA THR A 132 -26.59 26.22 -12.56
C THR A 132 -27.89 25.43 -12.44
N ILE A 133 -28.56 25.57 -11.30
CA ILE A 133 -29.89 25.00 -11.06
C ILE A 133 -30.92 25.99 -11.56
N ARG A 134 -31.62 25.63 -12.64
CA ARG A 134 -32.63 26.49 -13.26
C ARG A 134 -33.70 26.91 -12.24
N GLY A 135 -33.82 28.22 -12.03
CA GLY A 135 -34.81 28.81 -11.12
C GLY A 135 -34.44 28.77 -9.63
N GLY A 136 -33.29 28.19 -9.27
CA GLY A 136 -32.83 28.07 -7.89
C GLY A 136 -31.58 28.91 -7.62
N PHE A 137 -30.42 28.38 -7.97
CA PHE A 137 -29.13 28.97 -7.63
C PHE A 137 -28.01 28.50 -8.57
N GLU A 138 -26.85 29.14 -8.46
CA GLU A 138 -25.60 28.75 -9.13
C GLU A 138 -24.54 28.48 -8.08
N ALA A 139 -23.80 27.39 -8.22
CA ALA A 139 -22.72 27.03 -7.30
C ALA A 139 -21.45 26.62 -8.05
N GLU A 140 -20.32 26.93 -7.47
CA GLU A 140 -19.00 26.42 -7.86
C GLU A 140 -18.62 25.30 -6.90
N ILE A 141 -18.30 24.13 -7.45
CA ILE A 141 -17.83 22.96 -6.71
C ILE A 141 -16.37 22.74 -7.08
N VAL A 142 -15.50 22.73 -6.08
CA VAL A 142 -14.08 22.39 -6.24
C VAL A 142 -13.79 21.13 -5.45
N THR A 143 -13.41 20.06 -6.15
CA THR A 143 -13.03 18.78 -5.58
C THR A 143 -11.52 18.63 -5.68
N THR A 144 -10.83 18.42 -4.56
CA THR A 144 -9.39 18.18 -4.50
C THR A 144 -9.12 16.82 -3.86
N LEU A 145 -8.26 16.02 -4.48
CA LEU A 145 -7.92 14.68 -4.00
C LEU A 145 -6.51 14.30 -4.44
N ASN A 146 -5.89 13.38 -3.71
CA ASN A 146 -4.58 12.83 -4.04
C ASN A 146 -4.67 11.85 -5.22
N GLN A 147 -3.69 11.90 -6.12
CA GLN A 147 -3.48 10.94 -7.19
C GLN A 147 -2.02 10.44 -7.17
N PRO A 148 -1.81 9.13 -7.04
CA PRO A 148 -2.77 8.07 -6.73
C PRO A 148 -3.44 8.27 -5.36
N PHE A 149 -4.68 7.80 -5.19
CA PHE A 149 -5.47 7.93 -3.97
C PHE A 149 -5.30 6.70 -3.07
N ASP A 150 -4.80 6.88 -1.85
CA ASP A 150 -4.57 5.84 -0.86
C ASP A 150 -5.74 5.78 0.14
N THR A 151 -6.61 4.77 0.04
CA THR A 151 -7.85 4.72 0.83
C THR A 151 -7.62 4.55 2.33
N SER A 152 -6.42 4.11 2.73
CA SER A 152 -6.07 3.96 4.14
C SER A 152 -5.86 5.30 4.87
N LYS A 153 -5.57 6.39 4.13
CA LYS A 153 -5.16 7.67 4.73
C LYS A 153 -5.72 8.91 4.05
N ASP A 154 -6.01 8.86 2.77
CA ASP A 154 -6.41 10.04 2.00
C ASP A 154 -7.88 10.38 2.22
N LYS A 155 -8.19 11.66 2.05
CA LYS A 155 -9.55 12.19 2.07
C LYS A 155 -9.76 13.03 0.82
N ILE A 156 -11.00 13.06 0.34
CA ILE A 156 -11.41 13.97 -0.73
C ILE A 156 -11.90 15.25 -0.08
N ASN A 157 -11.31 16.38 -0.45
CA ASN A 157 -11.72 17.70 0.01
C ASN A 157 -12.65 18.33 -1.03
N ILE A 158 -13.83 18.77 -0.60
CA ILE A 158 -14.85 19.35 -1.44
C ILE A 158 -15.20 20.73 -0.91
N ARG A 159 -15.06 21.75 -1.75
CA ARG A 159 -15.46 23.13 -1.45
C ARG A 159 -16.62 23.51 -2.35
N LEU A 160 -17.74 23.91 -1.76
CA LEU A 160 -18.91 24.40 -2.47
C LEU A 160 -19.09 25.89 -2.17
N LYS A 161 -19.18 26.71 -3.21
CA LYS A 161 -19.38 28.16 -3.11
C LYS A 161 -20.65 28.58 -3.83
N LEU A 162 -21.53 29.33 -3.16
CA LEU A 162 -22.72 29.91 -3.78
C LEU A 162 -22.32 31.10 -4.65
N LYS A 163 -22.49 30.98 -5.97
CA LYS A 163 -22.16 32.04 -6.96
C LYS A 163 -23.33 32.98 -7.22
N ASN A 164 -24.56 32.44 -7.22
CA ASN A 164 -25.77 33.20 -7.45
C ASN A 164 -26.95 32.49 -6.76
N ILE A 165 -27.97 33.25 -6.38
CA ILE A 165 -29.22 32.71 -5.83
C ILE A 165 -30.40 33.50 -6.40
N ASN A 166 -31.45 32.80 -6.81
CA ASN A 166 -32.65 33.45 -7.35
C ASN A 166 -33.36 34.22 -6.23
N GLU A 167 -33.85 35.41 -6.53
CA GLU A 167 -34.56 36.29 -5.58
C GLU A 167 -35.80 35.66 -4.94
N ASN A 168 -36.40 34.65 -5.60
CA ASN A 168 -37.55 33.93 -5.05
C ASN A 168 -37.15 32.89 -4.00
N VAL A 169 -35.87 32.55 -3.84
CA VAL A 169 -35.38 31.63 -2.82
C VAL A 169 -35.23 32.38 -1.49
N VAL A 170 -36.04 32.03 -0.51
CA VAL A 170 -36.20 32.81 0.73
C VAL A 170 -35.31 32.34 1.88
N ASP A 171 -34.93 31.06 1.86
CA ASP A 171 -34.21 30.42 2.96
C ASP A 171 -32.81 29.95 2.57
N GLY A 172 -32.26 30.36 1.44
CA GLY A 172 -31.00 29.78 0.97
C GLY A 172 -31.12 28.33 0.52
N VAL A 173 -29.99 27.64 0.44
CA VAL A 173 -29.88 26.25 -0.03
C VAL A 173 -29.23 25.40 1.05
N SER A 174 -29.94 24.39 1.52
CA SER A 174 -29.44 23.39 2.45
C SER A 174 -28.94 22.18 1.69
N PHE A 175 -27.73 21.71 1.98
CA PHE A 175 -27.18 20.48 1.46
C PHE A 175 -27.23 19.43 2.56
N THR A 176 -27.77 18.25 2.25
CA THR A 176 -28.12 17.22 3.24
C THR A 176 -27.31 15.95 3.12
N LEU A 177 -26.89 15.59 1.90
CA LEU A 177 -26.14 14.37 1.65
C LEU A 177 -25.09 14.57 0.57
N LEU A 178 -23.89 14.08 0.83
CA LEU A 178 -22.82 13.94 -0.15
C LEU A 178 -22.58 12.45 -0.39
N GLN A 179 -22.71 12.01 -1.64
CA GLN A 179 -22.35 10.65 -2.04
C GLN A 179 -21.27 10.67 -3.11
N VAL A 180 -20.36 9.71 -3.05
CA VAL A 180 -19.39 9.44 -4.10
C VAL A 180 -19.70 8.08 -4.69
N VAL A 181 -19.90 8.03 -6.00
CA VAL A 181 -20.23 6.80 -6.73
C VAL A 181 -19.25 6.57 -7.88
N SER A 182 -19.06 5.30 -8.24
CA SER A 182 -18.35 4.91 -9.46
C SER A 182 -19.23 3.97 -10.28
N GLY A 183 -19.84 4.51 -11.34
CA GLY A 183 -20.90 3.80 -12.06
C GLY A 183 -22.11 3.56 -11.15
N ASN A 184 -22.35 2.31 -10.78
CA ASN A 184 -23.45 1.90 -9.88
C ASN A 184 -22.98 1.57 -8.46
N GLU A 185 -21.69 1.69 -8.17
CA GLU A 185 -21.10 1.38 -6.86
C GLU A 185 -21.08 2.64 -5.98
N LEU A 186 -21.67 2.57 -4.79
CA LEU A 186 -21.50 3.58 -3.75
C LEU A 186 -20.15 3.36 -3.08
N ILE A 187 -19.23 4.33 -3.21
CA ILE A 187 -17.87 4.21 -2.67
C ILE A 187 -17.64 5.07 -1.43
N GLY A 188 -18.52 6.03 -1.16
CA GLY A 188 -18.48 6.86 0.04
C GLY A 188 -19.76 7.67 0.19
N GLU A 189 -20.13 7.97 1.44
CA GLU A 189 -21.28 8.79 1.77
C GLU A 189 -21.00 9.59 3.04
N LYS A 190 -21.56 10.80 3.11
CA LYS A 190 -21.49 11.67 4.28
C LYS A 190 -22.75 12.52 4.38
N GLU A 191 -23.44 12.42 5.52
CA GLU A 191 -24.47 13.39 5.88
C GLU A 191 -23.82 14.76 6.11
N ILE A 192 -24.43 15.79 5.54
CA ILE A 192 -23.96 17.17 5.65
C ILE A 192 -25.13 18.01 6.14
N ASP A 193 -24.84 19.02 6.96
CA ASP A 193 -25.84 19.96 7.48
C ASP A 193 -25.31 21.38 7.25
N ASN A 194 -25.09 21.69 5.98
CA ASN A 194 -24.55 22.98 5.56
C ASN A 194 -25.60 23.76 4.79
N LYS A 195 -25.69 25.05 5.10
CA LYS A 195 -26.65 25.97 4.51
C LYS A 195 -25.93 27.16 3.92
N LEU A 196 -26.15 27.43 2.63
CA LEU A 196 -25.64 28.61 1.93
C LEU A 196 -26.78 29.61 1.73
N SER A 197 -26.70 30.75 2.42
CA SER A 197 -27.79 31.72 2.49
C SER A 197 -27.52 32.99 1.67
N SER A 198 -26.25 33.29 1.40
CA SER A 198 -25.81 34.49 0.71
C SER A 198 -24.81 34.18 -0.39
N VAL A 199 -24.87 34.95 -1.49
CA VAL A 199 -23.87 34.88 -2.56
C VAL A 199 -22.49 35.11 -1.96
N GLY A 200 -21.57 34.18 -2.23
CA GLY A 200 -20.23 34.17 -1.66
C GLY A 200 -20.05 33.20 -0.49
N ASP A 201 -21.12 32.67 0.11
CA ASP A 201 -21.02 31.66 1.16
C ASP A 201 -20.29 30.42 0.64
N VAL A 202 -19.51 29.80 1.53
CA VAL A 202 -18.68 28.62 1.24
C VAL A 202 -18.82 27.62 2.38
N PHE A 203 -18.91 26.34 2.05
CA PHE A 203 -18.58 25.27 3.00
C PHE A 203 -17.51 24.34 2.41
N VAL A 204 -16.78 23.68 3.30
CA VAL A 204 -15.73 22.71 2.96
C VAL A 204 -16.02 21.42 3.69
N GLU A 205 -16.06 20.32 2.96
CA GLU A 205 -16.28 18.99 3.49
C GLU A 205 -15.18 18.03 3.10
N GLU A 206 -14.83 17.15 4.02
CA GLU A 206 -13.95 16.01 3.78
C GLU A 206 -14.75 14.72 3.79
N ILE A 207 -14.54 13.87 2.78
CA ILE A 207 -15.14 12.54 2.70
C ILE A 207 -14.07 11.47 2.47
N THR A 208 -14.19 10.37 3.20
CA THR A 208 -13.42 9.15 3.00
C THR A 208 -14.16 8.24 2.02
N ILE A 209 -13.43 7.52 1.17
CA ILE A 209 -13.99 6.51 0.28
C ILE A 209 -13.40 5.14 0.59
N SER A 210 -14.19 4.10 0.38
CA SER A 210 -13.81 2.71 0.60
C SER A 210 -14.45 1.82 -0.48
N PRO A 211 -14.03 1.95 -1.75
CA PRO A 211 -14.54 1.11 -2.84
C PRO A 211 -14.22 -0.37 -2.59
N ALA A 212 -15.08 -1.26 -3.08
CA ALA A 212 -14.77 -2.68 -3.13
C ALA A 212 -13.66 -2.90 -4.17
N GLN A 213 -12.52 -3.44 -3.74
CA GLN A 213 -11.38 -3.70 -4.61
C GLN A 213 -10.96 -5.17 -4.52
N SER A 214 -10.75 -5.80 -5.68
CA SER A 214 -10.22 -7.17 -5.79
C SER A 214 -8.74 -7.21 -6.17
N ILE A 215 -8.16 -6.06 -6.53
CA ILE A 215 -6.77 -5.90 -6.94
C ILE A 215 -6.13 -4.71 -6.22
N VAL A 216 -4.79 -4.64 -6.24
CA VAL A 216 -3.99 -3.68 -5.46
C VAL A 216 -4.06 -2.24 -5.96
N GLU A 217 -4.51 -2.00 -7.18
CA GLU A 217 -4.82 -0.67 -7.68
C GLU A 217 -5.92 -0.74 -8.73
N THR A 218 -6.86 0.20 -8.72
CA THR A 218 -7.97 0.23 -9.69
C THR A 218 -8.21 1.65 -10.18
N GLU A 219 -8.46 1.81 -11.48
CA GLU A 219 -8.91 3.07 -12.06
C GLU A 219 -10.44 3.19 -11.94
N LYS A 220 -10.93 4.28 -11.36
CA LYS A 220 -12.36 4.55 -11.16
C LYS A 220 -12.72 5.94 -11.67
N ASN A 221 -13.87 6.05 -12.33
CA ASN A 221 -14.50 7.35 -12.59
C ASN A 221 -15.33 7.71 -11.37
N LEU A 222 -15.11 8.89 -10.79
CA LEU A 222 -15.84 9.35 -9.61
C LEU A 222 -16.90 10.38 -9.99
N ASP A 223 -18.13 10.10 -9.55
CA ASP A 223 -19.27 10.99 -9.60
C ASP A 223 -19.67 11.39 -8.18
N PHE A 224 -19.78 12.69 -7.93
CA PHE A 224 -20.19 13.28 -6.67
C PHE A 224 -21.64 13.72 -6.78
N ASN A 225 -22.50 13.16 -5.93
CA ASN A 225 -23.90 13.53 -5.83
C ASN A 225 -24.10 14.36 -4.57
N PHE A 226 -24.70 15.54 -4.71
CA PHE A 226 -25.04 16.43 -3.60
C PHE A 226 -26.55 16.54 -3.53
N ASP A 227 -27.17 15.96 -2.52
CA ASP A 227 -28.59 16.20 -2.25
C ASP A 227 -28.75 17.54 -1.56
N TYR A 228 -29.71 18.30 -2.05
CA TYR A 228 -30.00 19.64 -1.56
C TYR A 228 -31.49 19.92 -1.55
N GLU A 229 -31.86 20.88 -0.71
CA GLU A 229 -33.20 21.44 -0.66
C GLU A 229 -33.17 22.96 -0.52
N TYR A 230 -34.18 23.61 -1.07
CA TYR A 230 -34.40 25.05 -0.92
C TYR A 230 -35.89 25.37 -0.98
N THR A 231 -36.29 26.47 -0.35
CA THR A 231 -37.67 26.98 -0.40
C THR A 231 -37.72 28.21 -1.31
N ALA A 232 -38.59 28.18 -2.31
CA ALA A 232 -38.84 29.30 -3.21
C ALA A 232 -40.29 29.77 -3.15
N VAL A 233 -40.54 31.06 -3.35
CA VAL A 233 -41.89 31.62 -3.46
C VAL A 233 -42.37 31.49 -4.90
N GLU A 234 -43.37 30.64 -5.13
CA GLU A 234 -44.00 30.43 -6.42
C GLU A 234 -45.46 30.87 -6.36
N ARG A 235 -45.83 31.89 -7.13
CA ARG A 235 -47.20 32.46 -7.14
C ARG A 235 -47.68 32.91 -5.75
N GLY A 236 -46.76 33.40 -4.92
CA GLY A 236 -47.04 33.91 -3.57
C GLY A 236 -46.99 32.86 -2.45
N GLU A 237 -46.80 31.58 -2.78
CA GLU A 237 -46.75 30.49 -1.80
C GLU A 237 -45.34 29.90 -1.70
N PRO A 238 -44.86 29.53 -0.49
CA PRO A 238 -43.57 28.86 -0.32
C PRO A 238 -43.65 27.40 -0.81
N VAL A 239 -42.73 27.02 -1.69
CA VAL A 239 -42.60 25.67 -2.25
C VAL A 239 -41.19 25.16 -1.99
N THR A 240 -41.08 24.06 -1.26
CA THR A 240 -39.79 23.37 -1.03
C THR A 240 -39.47 22.46 -2.21
N ARG A 241 -38.27 22.63 -2.76
CA ARG A 241 -37.72 21.81 -3.84
C ARG A 241 -36.59 20.94 -3.27
N ARG A 242 -36.55 19.67 -3.69
CA ARG A 242 -35.48 18.72 -3.36
C ARG A 242 -34.94 18.12 -4.64
N ALA A 243 -33.61 18.04 -4.75
CA ALA A 243 -32.96 17.49 -5.92
C ALA A 243 -31.51 17.10 -5.59
N THR A 244 -30.83 16.55 -6.60
CA THR A 244 -29.43 16.13 -6.51
C THR A 244 -28.62 16.83 -7.61
N ILE A 245 -27.51 17.46 -7.24
CA ILE A 245 -26.48 17.92 -8.19
C ILE A 245 -25.52 16.76 -8.43
N LYS A 246 -25.21 16.48 -9.70
CA LYS A 246 -24.16 15.52 -10.08
C LYS A 246 -22.94 16.26 -10.59
N ASN A 247 -21.78 15.96 -10.03
CA ASN A 247 -20.49 16.49 -10.46
C ASN A 247 -19.54 15.33 -10.78
N ARG A 248 -19.07 15.26 -12.02
CA ARG A 248 -18.13 14.22 -12.47
C ARG A 248 -16.71 14.78 -12.47
N VAL A 249 -15.77 14.03 -11.91
CA VAL A 249 -14.34 14.33 -12.12
C VAL A 249 -13.95 13.88 -13.53
N SER A 250 -13.31 14.77 -14.29
CA SER A 250 -13.02 14.54 -15.73
C SER A 250 -12.03 13.40 -15.98
N ASN A 251 -11.21 13.07 -14.98
CA ASN A 251 -10.16 12.08 -15.09
C ASN A 251 -10.48 10.86 -14.23
N MET A 252 -10.05 9.69 -14.69
CA MET A 252 -10.05 8.50 -13.85
C MET A 252 -9.11 8.71 -12.66
N ILE A 253 -9.52 8.21 -11.51
CA ILE A 253 -8.75 8.23 -10.27
C ILE A 253 -8.16 6.83 -10.08
N ILE A 254 -6.84 6.76 -9.89
CA ILE A 254 -6.18 5.52 -9.46
C ILE A 254 -6.37 5.41 -7.96
N ILE A 255 -7.02 4.34 -7.52
CA ILE A 255 -7.27 4.06 -6.11
C ILE A 255 -6.40 2.87 -5.69
N VAL A 256 -5.73 3.02 -4.55
CA VAL A 256 -4.87 2.02 -3.90
C VAL A 256 -5.43 1.77 -2.49
N PRO A 257 -5.57 0.51 -2.04
CA PRO A 257 -6.12 0.17 -0.73
C PRO A 257 -5.24 0.67 0.43
#